data_AF-A0A2A4T777-F1
#
_entry.id   AF-A0A2A4T777-F1
#
_cell.length_a   1.000
_cell.length_b   1.000
_cell.length_c   1.000
_cell.angle_alpha   90.00
_cell.angle_beta   90.00
_cell.angle_gamma   90.00
#
_symmetry.space_group_name_H-M   'P 1'
#
loop_
_entity.id
_entity.type
_entity.pdbx_description
1 polymer ?
#
loop_
_entity_poly.entity_id
_entity_poly.type
_entity_poly.pdbx_seq_one_letter_code
_entity_poly.pdbx_strand_id
1 'polypeptide(L)' 'DGSMLEGMFIMGIGTKFGEQITYHLEVSFWESTDFAEELVSAPEYDGHTSKDTLERLGKMVKEI' A
#
# COMPACT_ATOMS: atom_id res chain seq x y z
N ASP A 1 -3.70 2.69 13.80
CA ASP A 1 -3.22 4.04 14.19
C ASP A 1 -2.20 4.60 13.19
N GLY A 2 -1.78 3.86 12.14
CA GLY A 2 -1.01 4.41 11.03
C GLY A 2 0.43 4.77 11.37
N SER A 3 0.86 4.38 12.58
CA SER A 3 2.19 4.64 13.15
C SER A 3 3.24 3.75 12.50
N MET A 4 4.40 4.33 12.17
CA MET A 4 5.58 3.56 11.77
C MET A 4 5.97 2.60 12.91
N LEU A 5 6.12 1.33 12.57
CA LEU A 5 6.65 0.31 13.48
C LEU A 5 8.18 0.26 13.31
N GLU A 6 8.91 0.12 14.41
CA GLU A 6 10.38 0.07 14.37
C GLU A 6 10.86 -1.07 13.46
N GLY A 7 11.74 -0.77 12.50
CA GLY A 7 12.20 -1.73 11.49
C GLY A 7 11.23 -1.98 10.33
N MET A 8 10.13 -1.22 10.24
CA MET A 8 9.16 -1.28 9.15
C MET A 8 9.03 0.04 8.42
N PHE A 9 8.56 -0.02 7.18
CA PHE A 9 8.15 1.13 6.37
C PHE A 9 6.73 0.91 5.86
N ILE A 10 6.09 1.99 5.42
CA ILE A 10 4.75 1.93 4.84
C ILE A 10 4.88 1.96 3.34
N MET A 11 4.59 0.85 2.67
CA MET A 11 4.45 0.77 1.23
C MET A 11 3.05 1.24 0.82
N GLY A 12 2.95 2.05 -0.23
CA GLY A 12 1.71 2.58 -0.76
C GLY A 12 1.60 2.52 -2.29
N ILE A 13 0.41 2.14 -2.77
CA ILE A 13 0.02 2.25 -4.17
C ILE A 13 -1.36 2.91 -4.22
N GLY A 14 -1.51 3.97 -5.02
CA GLY A 14 -2.79 4.66 -5.21
C GLY A 14 -3.36 5.26 -3.92
N THR A 15 -2.70 6.24 -3.30
CA THR A 15 -3.03 6.75 -1.94
C THR A 15 -4.38 7.47 -1.78
N LYS A 16 -5.20 7.57 -2.82
CA LYS A 16 -6.53 8.17 -2.77
C LYS A 16 -7.53 7.23 -2.10
N PHE A 17 -8.50 7.80 -1.39
CA PHE A 17 -9.63 7.07 -0.83
C PHE A 17 -10.34 6.27 -1.93
N GLY A 18 -10.54 4.97 -1.72
CA GLY A 18 -11.14 4.07 -2.71
C GLY A 18 -10.14 3.42 -3.67
N GLU A 19 -8.87 3.86 -3.69
CA GLU A 19 -7.79 3.34 -4.54
C GLU A 19 -6.63 2.74 -3.72
N GLN A 20 -6.54 3.07 -2.44
CA GLN A 20 -5.41 2.77 -1.56
C GLN A 20 -5.07 1.29 -1.41
N ILE A 21 -3.79 0.97 -1.58
CA ILE A 21 -3.19 -0.29 -1.19
C ILE A 21 -1.99 0.06 -0.33
N THR A 22 -2.10 -0.14 0.98
CA THR A 22 -1.04 0.24 1.92
C THR A 22 -0.70 -0.88 2.89
N TYR A 23 0.59 -1.16 3.06
CA TYR A 23 1.09 -2.21 3.95
C TYR A 23 2.26 -1.70 4.79
N HIS A 24 2.30 -2.10 6.05
CA HIS A 24 3.53 -2.02 6.83
C HIS A 24 4.37 -3.25 6.47
N LEU A 25 5.57 -3.02 5.95
CA LEU A 25 6.50 -4.08 5.55
C LEU A 25 7.82 -3.92 6.30
N GLU A 26 8.48 -5.03 6.59
CA GLU A 26 9.86 -4.99 7.08
C GLU A 26 10.78 -4.39 6.02
N VAL A 27 11.82 -3.66 6.45
CA VAL A 27 12.83 -3.06 5.55
C VAL A 27 13.51 -4.11 4.65
N SER A 28 13.52 -5.38 5.05
CA SER A 28 14.01 -6.50 4.22
C SER A 28 13.28 -6.64 2.87
N PHE A 29 12.05 -6.14 2.74
CA PHE A 29 11.25 -6.17 1.52
C PHE A 29 11.40 -4.92 0.65
N TRP A 30 12.15 -3.90 1.08
CA TRP A 30 12.22 -2.60 0.42
C TRP A 30 12.56 -2.70 -1.07
N GLU A 31 13.65 -3.37 -1.39
CA GLU A 31 14.13 -3.59 -2.77
C GLU A 31 13.15 -4.43 -3.62
N SER A 32 12.19 -5.13 -2.99
CA SER A 32 11.13 -5.86 -3.70
C SER A 32 9.90 -5.00 -4.00
N THR A 33 9.92 -3.73 -3.60
CA THR A 33 8.78 -2.79 -3.70
C THR A 33 9.07 -1.56 -4.54
N ASP A 34 10.06 -1.60 -5.44
CA ASP A 34 10.46 -0.48 -6.32
C ASP A 34 9.32 0.07 -7.21
N PHE A 35 8.22 -0.65 -7.36
CA PHE A 35 7.02 -0.24 -8.09
C PHE A 35 6.05 0.60 -7.26
N ALA A 36 6.30 0.78 -5.97
CA ALA A 36 5.43 1.43 -5.01
C ALA A 36 6.11 2.63 -4.34
N GLU A 37 5.32 3.44 -3.63
CA GLU A 37 5.82 4.59 -2.88
C GLU A 37 6.04 4.24 -1.41
N GLU A 38 7.09 4.77 -0.79
CA GLU A 38 7.20 4.83 0.67
C GLU A 38 6.35 6.00 1.19
N LEU A 39 5.49 5.74 2.17
CA LEU A 39 4.66 6.74 2.81
C LEU A 39 5.19 7.07 4.21
N VAL A 40 5.16 8.36 4.56
CA VAL A 40 5.49 8.83 5.93
C VAL A 40 4.44 8.39 6.96
N SER A 41 3.19 8.17 6.51
CA SER A 41 2.07 7.73 7.35
C SER A 41 1.02 7.03 6.50
N ALA A 42 0.30 6.08 7.09
CA ALA A 42 -0.81 5.43 6.40
C ALA A 42 -1.95 6.43 6.13
N PRO A 43 -2.60 6.38 4.96
CA PRO A 43 -3.79 7.19 4.69
C PRO A 43 -4.94 6.74 5.59
N GLU A 44 -5.98 7.58 5.68
CA GLU A 44 -7.22 7.22 6.37
C GLU A 44 -7.77 5.92 5.78
N TYR A 45 -8.09 4.95 6.64
CA TYR A 45 -8.58 3.66 6.20
C TYR A 45 -9.99 3.79 5.61
N ASP A 46 -10.14 3.42 4.34
CA ASP A 46 -11.39 3.55 3.58
C ASP A 46 -12.37 2.36 3.74
N GLY A 47 -12.06 1.40 4.62
CA GLY A 47 -12.91 0.23 4.83
C GLY A 47 -12.71 -0.91 3.82
N HIS A 48 -11.68 -0.85 2.97
CA HIS A 48 -11.43 -1.86 1.95
C HIS A 48 -11.21 -3.27 2.51
N THR A 49 -11.77 -4.27 1.82
CA THR A 49 -11.53 -5.68 2.09
C THR A 49 -10.40 -6.22 1.22
N SER A 50 -9.93 -7.45 1.50
CA SER A 50 -8.98 -8.13 0.62
C SER A 50 -9.48 -8.27 -0.82
N LYS A 51 -10.80 -8.37 -1.02
CA LYS A 51 -11.40 -8.42 -2.37
C LYS A 51 -11.21 -7.09 -3.10
N ASP A 52 -11.42 -5.96 -2.42
CA ASP A 52 -11.24 -4.63 -3.00
C ASP A 52 -9.77 -4.41 -3.38
N THR A 53 -8.82 -4.86 -2.55
CA THR A 53 -7.39 -4.84 -2.87
C THR A 53 -7.07 -5.62 -4.15
N LEU A 54 -7.62 -6.84 -4.30
CA LEU A 54 -7.43 -7.65 -5.51
C LEU A 54 -8.05 -6.98 -6.75
N GLU A 55 -9.22 -6.35 -6.61
CA GLU A 55 -9.85 -5.61 -7.70
C GLU A 55 -9.03 -4.37 -8.11
N ARG A 56 -8.42 -3.66 -7.15
CA ARG A 56 -7.51 -2.54 -7.40
C ARG A 56 -6.26 -2.98 -8.15
N LEU A 57 -5.59 -4.04 -7.68
CA LEU A 57 -4.44 -4.64 -8.38
C LEU A 57 -4.81 -5.10 -9.79
N GLY A 58 -5.98 -5.73 -9.95
CA GLY A 58 -6.47 -6.19 -11.24
C GLY A 58 -6.74 -5.07 -12.25
N LYS A 59 -7.02 -3.83 -11.80
CA LYS A 59 -7.12 -2.66 -12.69
C LYS A 59 -5.75 -2.20 -13.17
N MET A 60 -4.75 -2.18 -12.29
CA MET A 60 -3.38 -1.76 -12.62
C MET A 60 -2.74 -2.65 -13.69
N VAL A 61 -2.96 -3.97 -13.63
CA VAL A 61 -2.41 -4.92 -14.63
C VAL A 61 -3.05 -4.76 -16.02
N LYS A 62 -4.28 -4.23 -16.10
CA LYS A 62 -5.00 -4.06 -17.38
C LYS A 62 -4.64 -2.76 -18.12
N GLU A 63 -3.85 -1.90 -17.50
CA GLU A 63 -3.44 -0.60 -18.06
C GLU A 63 -2.03 -0.63 -18.68
N ILE A 64 -1.44 -1.83 -18.83
CA ILE A 64 -0.19 -2.10 -19.59
C ILE A 64 -0.54 -2.61 -20.98
#